data_AF-A0A7L1RRU8-F1
#
_entry.id   AF-A0A7L1RRU8-F1
#
_cell.length_a   1.000
_cell.length_b   1.000
_cell.length_c   1.000
_cell.angle_alpha   90.00
_cell.angle_beta   90.00
_cell.angle_gamma   90.00
#
_symmetry.space_group_name_H-M   'P 1'
#
loop_
_entity.id
_entity.type
_entity.pdbx_description
1 polymer ?
#
loop_
_entity_poly.entity_id
_entity_poly.type
_entity_poly.pdbx_seq_one_letter_code
_entity_poly.pdbx_strand_id
1 'polypeptide(L)'
;MAVTVKECLELQLLEVEMLLSMFPKRGEFSLDADAVPSIQRYLRNADGALPPQLEYRITLDVGEAKVKVELQVLLPHMYPQVAPQLFARSDALHRQQQLQLNTRLASHISSLDSGDLCVCEAVQWVKDNCLPFLENNQASSECASKAGRVKEMLHRMWIYSHHIYRQELRKKIFDSAKKLNLTGFCLTGKPGVICVEGLRENCDEFWRVIRYPNWKHISCKHVENIEAEGSIDNLRLFHSFEDLQFQAHGDYGLRNDYHMDLGQFLEFLKQHQSGHIFQILFGVEGKLSDN
;
A
#
# COMPACT_ATOMS: atom_id res chain seq x y z
N MET A 1 -2.02 12.31 33.87
CA MET A 1 -2.36 13.75 33.86
C MET A 1 -3.35 13.97 32.73
N ALA A 2 -4.36 14.83 32.90
CA ALA A 2 -5.28 15.13 31.81
C ALA A 2 -4.52 15.93 30.74
N VAL A 3 -4.56 15.46 29.49
CA VAL A 3 -3.90 16.14 28.36
C VAL A 3 -4.52 17.52 28.19
N THR A 4 -3.69 18.55 28.14
CA THR A 4 -4.12 19.93 28.00
C THR A 4 -4.20 20.33 26.52
N VAL A 5 -5.07 21.30 26.21
CA VAL A 5 -5.13 21.90 24.86
C VAL A 5 -3.77 22.46 24.44
N LYS A 6 -2.98 22.95 25.39
CA LYS A 6 -1.64 23.49 25.13
C LYS A 6 -0.69 22.43 24.56
N GLU A 7 -0.63 21.26 25.20
CA GLU A 7 0.21 20.14 24.74
C GLU A 7 -0.25 19.64 23.35
N CYS A 8 -1.55 19.57 23.10
CA CYS A 8 -2.10 19.22 21.79
C CYS A 8 -1.68 20.23 20.70
N LEU A 9 -1.78 21.53 20.99
CA LEU A 9 -1.36 22.58 20.05
C LEU A 9 0.15 22.56 19.78
N GLU A 10 0.99 22.24 20.77
CA GLU A 10 2.43 22.05 20.56
C GLU A 10 2.72 20.88 19.62
N LEU A 11 2.04 19.73 19.81
CA LEU A 11 2.15 18.57 18.92
C LEU A 11 1.69 18.89 17.49
N GLN A 12 0.60 19.65 17.34
CA GLN A 12 0.10 20.11 16.03
C GLN A 12 1.14 20.94 15.28
N LEU A 13 1.81 21.89 15.97
CA LEU A 13 2.84 22.71 15.34
C LEU A 13 4.04 21.87 14.90
N LEU A 14 4.47 20.91 15.71
CA LEU A 14 5.56 19.99 15.36
C LEU A 14 5.22 19.15 14.11
N GLU A 15 4.00 18.64 14.01
CA GLU A 15 3.57 17.88 12.83
C GLU A 15 3.54 18.77 11.58
N VAL A 16 3.05 20.01 11.69
CA VAL A 16 3.04 20.97 10.58
C VAL A 16 4.45 21.33 10.12
N GLU A 17 5.39 21.56 11.03
CA GLU A 17 6.79 21.85 10.70
C GLU A 17 7.46 20.67 9.97
N MET A 18 7.20 19.44 10.42
CA MET A 18 7.64 18.23 9.74
C MET A 18 7.03 18.12 8.33
N LEU A 19 5.72 18.34 8.19
CA LEU A 19 5.03 18.30 6.90
C LEU A 19 5.56 19.35 5.91
N LEU A 20 5.82 20.58 6.39
CA LEU A 20 6.46 21.63 5.59
C LEU A 20 7.84 21.19 5.07
N SER A 21 8.58 20.43 5.86
CA SER A 21 9.88 19.88 5.45
C SER A 21 9.75 18.72 4.46
N MET A 22 8.69 17.90 4.56
CA MET A 22 8.39 16.81 3.63
C MET A 22 7.85 17.28 2.27
N PHE A 23 7.18 18.43 2.24
CA PHE A 23 6.55 19.03 1.06
C PHE A 23 7.17 20.40 0.70
N PRO A 24 8.46 20.46 0.32
CA PRO A 24 9.17 21.71 0.13
C PRO A 24 8.82 22.43 -1.18
N LYS A 25 8.13 21.79 -2.15
CA LYS A 25 7.87 22.44 -3.44
C LYS A 25 6.73 23.45 -3.33
N ARG A 26 6.83 24.53 -4.11
CA ARG A 26 5.79 25.56 -4.16
C ARG A 26 4.45 24.96 -4.60
N GLY A 27 3.42 25.14 -3.77
CA GLY A 27 2.07 24.66 -4.04
C GLY A 27 1.76 23.22 -3.58
N GLU A 28 2.73 22.51 -3.01
CA GLU A 28 2.49 21.19 -2.39
C GLU A 28 1.83 21.31 -1.01
N PHE A 29 2.12 22.39 -0.27
CA PHE A 29 1.53 22.65 1.04
C PHE A 29 0.99 24.08 1.08
N SER A 30 -0.26 24.24 1.49
CA SER A 30 -0.96 25.53 1.58
C SER A 30 -1.56 25.67 2.98
N LEU A 31 -1.07 26.65 3.73
CA LEU A 31 -1.51 26.99 5.08
C LEU A 31 -1.66 28.52 5.16
N ASP A 32 -2.64 28.99 5.93
CA ASP A 32 -2.82 30.42 6.17
C ASP A 32 -1.62 31.01 6.93
N ALA A 33 -1.19 32.21 6.54
CA ALA A 33 -0.01 32.88 7.07
C ALA A 33 -0.14 33.22 8.56
N ASP A 34 -1.36 33.43 9.09
CA ASP A 34 -1.59 33.71 10.51
C ASP A 34 -1.95 32.45 11.34
N ALA A 35 -2.09 31.27 10.72
CA ALA A 35 -2.44 30.03 11.44
C ALA A 35 -1.36 29.62 12.46
N VAL A 36 -0.09 29.59 12.07
CA VAL A 36 1.02 29.27 13.01
C VAL A 36 1.26 30.39 14.01
N PRO A 37 1.37 31.68 13.61
CA PRO A 37 1.57 32.77 14.55
C PRO A 37 0.48 32.89 15.62
N SER A 38 -0.80 32.67 15.26
CA SER A 38 -1.91 32.75 16.22
C SER A 38 -1.80 31.69 17.32
N ILE A 39 -1.48 30.44 16.96
CA ILE A 39 -1.25 29.37 17.94
C ILE A 39 -0.02 29.67 18.81
N GLN A 40 1.09 30.13 18.20
CA GLN A 40 2.30 30.49 18.95
C GLN A 40 2.06 31.63 19.96
N ARG A 41 1.20 32.62 19.63
CA ARG A 41 0.79 33.67 20.57
C ARG A 41 0.02 33.08 21.75
N TYR A 42 -0.91 32.16 21.51
CA TYR A 42 -1.67 31.47 22.56
C TYR A 42 -0.78 30.60 23.47
N LEU A 43 0.17 29.86 22.89
CA LEU A 43 1.10 29.02 23.66
C LEU A 43 2.02 29.83 24.60
N ARG A 44 2.34 31.08 24.23
CA ARG A 44 3.12 32.01 25.05
C ARG A 44 2.29 32.64 26.17
N ASN A 45 1.03 32.96 25.91
CA ASN A 45 0.10 33.60 26.86
C ASN A 45 -1.27 32.90 26.84
N ALA A 46 -1.43 31.87 27.68
CA ALA A 46 -2.62 31.01 27.70
C ALA A 46 -3.89 31.65 28.31
N ASP A 47 -3.83 32.92 28.73
CA ASP A 47 -4.95 33.66 29.31
C ASP A 47 -5.88 34.30 28.27
N GLY A 48 -5.62 34.08 26.98
CA GLY A 48 -6.39 34.61 25.86
C GLY A 48 -7.46 33.66 25.32
N ALA A 49 -8.24 34.13 24.34
CA ALA A 49 -9.16 33.29 23.58
C ALA A 49 -8.39 32.19 22.81
N LEU A 50 -9.05 31.04 22.62
CA LEU A 50 -8.49 29.95 21.82
C LEU A 50 -8.22 30.42 20.38
N PRO A 51 -7.08 30.00 19.77
CA PRO A 51 -6.79 30.29 18.38
C PRO A 51 -7.80 29.59 17.45
N PRO A 52 -7.88 29.99 16.18
CA PRO A 52 -8.62 29.21 15.18
C PRO A 52 -8.02 27.80 15.04
N GLN A 53 -8.87 26.85 14.66
CA GLN A 53 -8.43 25.49 14.32
C GLN A 53 -7.49 25.53 13.11
N LEU A 54 -6.49 24.67 13.13
CA LEU A 54 -5.47 24.67 12.09
C LEU A 54 -5.99 23.92 10.87
N GLU A 55 -6.15 24.65 9.77
CA GLU A 55 -6.64 24.15 8.48
C GLU A 55 -5.58 24.35 7.40
N TYR A 56 -5.27 23.31 6.64
CA TYR A 56 -4.32 23.37 5.53
C TYR A 56 -4.64 22.33 4.47
N ARG A 57 -3.94 22.46 3.33
CA ARG A 57 -4.10 21.58 2.17
C ARG A 57 -2.76 21.06 1.72
N ILE A 58 -2.70 19.77 1.44
CA ILE A 58 -1.53 19.08 0.88
C ILE A 58 -1.89 18.58 -0.51
N THR A 59 -1.15 19.02 -1.54
CA THR A 59 -1.26 18.51 -2.90
C THR A 59 -0.31 17.33 -3.07
N LEU A 60 -0.86 16.17 -3.40
CA LEU A 60 -0.15 14.90 -3.56
C LEU A 60 -0.16 14.49 -5.03
N ASP A 61 1.01 14.12 -5.56
CA ASP A 61 1.10 13.45 -6.85
C ASP A 61 0.93 11.94 -6.62
N VAL A 62 -0.07 11.34 -7.26
CA VAL A 62 -0.41 9.91 -7.10
C VAL A 62 -0.22 9.16 -8.42
N GLY A 63 0.48 8.03 -8.34
CA GLY A 63 0.77 7.14 -9.48
C GLY A 63 1.85 7.63 -10.44
N GLU A 64 2.09 6.82 -11.46
CA GLU A 64 3.04 7.15 -12.53
C GLU A 64 2.58 8.35 -13.38
N ALA A 65 1.28 8.50 -13.55
CA ALA A 65 0.66 9.63 -14.25
C ALA A 65 0.68 10.95 -13.45
N LYS A 66 1.18 10.93 -12.21
CA LYS A 66 1.25 12.10 -11.29
C LYS A 66 -0.07 12.86 -11.22
N VAL A 67 -1.16 12.12 -11.01
CA VAL A 67 -2.48 12.74 -10.85
C VAL A 67 -2.49 13.50 -9.53
N LYS A 68 -2.94 14.75 -9.57
CA LYS A 68 -2.97 15.62 -8.39
C LYS A 68 -4.19 15.30 -7.53
N VAL A 69 -3.94 14.98 -6.27
CA VAL A 69 -4.95 14.77 -5.23
C VAL A 69 -4.68 15.78 -4.12
N GLU A 70 -5.66 16.62 -3.82
CA GLU A 70 -5.58 17.57 -2.71
C GLU A 70 -6.20 16.95 -1.47
N LEU A 71 -5.41 16.81 -0.41
CA LEU A 71 -5.84 16.42 0.92
C LEU A 71 -6.05 17.68 1.77
N GLN A 72 -7.29 17.93 2.15
CA GLN A 72 -7.67 18.98 3.09
C GLN A 72 -7.62 18.41 4.51
N VAL A 73 -6.96 19.13 5.40
CA VAL A 73 -6.72 18.73 6.78
C VAL A 73 -7.22 19.82 7.70
N LEU A 74 -8.12 19.47 8.62
CA LEU A 74 -8.57 20.33 9.70
C LEU A 74 -8.28 19.64 11.04
N LEU A 75 -7.47 20.29 11.87
CA LEU A 75 -7.04 19.79 13.17
C LEU A 75 -7.88 20.42 14.30
N PRO A 76 -8.69 19.64 15.03
CA PRO A 76 -9.33 20.10 16.26
C PRO A 76 -8.28 20.50 17.31
N HIS A 77 -8.63 21.40 18.24
CA HIS A 77 -7.71 21.83 19.32
C HIS A 77 -7.20 20.68 20.20
N MET A 78 -7.96 19.59 20.27
CA MET A 78 -7.60 18.40 21.04
C MET A 78 -6.84 17.35 20.23
N TYR A 79 -6.60 17.54 18.92
CA TYR A 79 -5.77 16.63 18.14
C TYR A 79 -4.34 16.55 18.71
N PRO A 80 -3.73 15.35 18.86
CA PRO A 80 -4.15 14.03 18.34
C PRO A 80 -5.10 13.19 19.22
N GLN A 81 -5.58 13.71 20.36
CA GLN A 81 -6.54 13.01 21.22
C GLN A 81 -7.92 12.85 20.55
N VAL A 82 -8.28 13.81 19.69
CA VAL A 82 -9.46 13.76 18.83
C VAL A 82 -8.99 13.66 17.39
N ALA A 83 -9.58 12.73 16.62
CA ALA A 83 -9.22 12.50 15.23
C ALA A 83 -9.38 13.77 14.37
N PRO A 84 -8.49 13.98 13.39
CA PRO A 84 -8.57 15.12 12.48
C PRO A 84 -9.72 14.91 11.48
N GLN A 85 -10.22 16.02 10.93
CA GLN A 85 -11.15 15.96 9.81
C GLN A 85 -10.34 16.02 8.52
N LEU A 86 -10.43 14.95 7.73
CA LEU A 86 -9.69 14.81 6.49
C LEU A 86 -10.64 14.72 5.31
N PHE A 87 -10.30 15.40 4.22
CA PHE A 87 -11.05 15.35 2.99
C PHE A 87 -10.13 15.34 1.77
N ALA A 88 -10.08 14.21 1.07
CA ALA A 88 -9.35 14.06 -0.18
C ALA A 88 -10.25 14.43 -1.37
N ARG A 89 -9.73 15.27 -2.27
CA ARG A 89 -10.38 15.65 -3.52
C ARG A 89 -9.41 15.61 -4.69
N SER A 90 -9.92 15.34 -5.89
CA SER A 90 -9.15 15.44 -7.12
C SER A 90 -10.11 15.71 -8.27
N ASP A 91 -9.68 16.49 -9.25
CA ASP A 91 -10.46 16.75 -10.47
C ASP A 91 -10.65 15.47 -11.30
N ALA A 92 -9.80 14.47 -11.09
CA ALA A 92 -9.88 13.17 -11.72
C ALA A 92 -10.76 12.16 -10.97
N LEU A 93 -11.44 12.56 -9.87
CA LEU A 93 -12.36 11.70 -9.13
C LEU A 93 -13.81 12.13 -9.36
N HIS A 94 -14.67 11.16 -9.70
CA HIS A 94 -16.12 11.38 -9.70
C HIS A 94 -16.68 11.43 -8.27
N ARG A 95 -17.84 12.07 -8.11
CA ARG A 95 -18.50 12.27 -6.80
C ARG A 95 -18.62 10.98 -5.97
N GLN A 96 -18.94 9.86 -6.61
CA GLN A 96 -19.07 8.56 -5.94
C GLN A 96 -17.72 7.97 -5.53
N GLN A 97 -16.69 8.07 -6.38
CA GLN A 97 -15.32 7.63 -6.06
C GLN A 97 -14.73 8.46 -4.93
N GLN A 98 -14.94 9.78 -4.97
CA GLN A 98 -14.52 10.69 -3.91
C GLN A 98 -15.22 10.38 -2.58
N LEU A 99 -16.52 10.08 -2.60
CA LEU A 99 -17.23 9.65 -1.39
C LEU A 99 -16.63 8.38 -0.81
N GLN A 100 -16.40 7.36 -1.64
CA GLN A 100 -15.82 6.09 -1.20
C GLN A 100 -14.39 6.24 -0.67
N LEU A 101 -13.55 7.05 -1.34
CA LEU A 101 -12.20 7.36 -0.90
C LEU A 101 -12.22 8.01 0.50
N ASN A 102 -13.07 9.02 0.69
CA ASN A 102 -13.19 9.71 1.97
C ASN A 102 -13.77 8.83 3.08
N THR A 103 -14.74 7.96 2.77
CA THR A 103 -15.27 6.99 3.75
C THR A 103 -14.19 6.02 4.22
N ARG A 104 -13.37 5.51 3.29
CA ARG A 104 -12.27 4.59 3.62
C ARG A 104 -11.13 5.30 4.36
N LEU A 105 -10.81 6.55 3.97
CA LEU A 105 -9.83 7.38 4.68
C LEU A 105 -10.26 7.61 6.14
N ALA A 106 -11.51 8.02 6.36
CA ALA A 106 -12.05 8.23 7.70
C ALA A 106 -12.02 6.94 8.55
N SER A 107 -12.32 5.80 7.93
CA SER A 107 -12.27 4.49 8.59
C SER A 107 -10.84 4.07 8.96
N HIS A 108 -9.86 4.36 8.09
CA HIS A 108 -8.44 4.11 8.37
C HIS A 108 -7.96 4.93 9.56
N ILE A 109 -8.23 6.24 9.57
CA ILE A 109 -7.80 7.13 10.66
C ILE A 109 -8.47 6.76 11.99
N SER A 110 -9.74 6.35 11.95
CA SER A 110 -10.45 5.90 13.15
C SER A 110 -9.92 4.57 13.70
N SER A 111 -9.16 3.81 12.91
CA SER A 111 -8.54 2.55 13.33
C SER A 111 -7.16 2.72 13.98
N LEU A 112 -6.56 3.92 13.87
CA LEU A 112 -5.29 4.24 14.49
C LEU A 112 -5.48 4.52 15.99
N ASP A 113 -4.42 4.28 16.77
CA ASP A 113 -4.43 4.54 18.20
C ASP A 113 -4.62 6.04 18.47
N SER A 114 -5.52 6.37 19.40
CA SER A 114 -5.77 7.75 19.81
C SER A 114 -4.56 8.32 20.53
N GLY A 115 -4.21 9.58 20.22
CA GLY A 115 -3.09 10.28 20.85
C GLY A 115 -1.80 10.31 20.03
N ASP A 116 -1.74 9.61 18.90
CA ASP A 116 -0.62 9.67 17.96
C ASP A 116 -0.88 10.60 16.77
N LEU A 117 0.19 11.23 16.28
CA LEU A 117 0.18 12.02 15.06
C LEU A 117 -0.06 11.10 13.85
N CYS A 118 -0.95 11.49 12.96
CA CYS A 118 -1.53 10.61 11.94
C CYS A 118 -1.74 11.26 10.58
N VAL A 119 -1.37 12.54 10.39
CA VAL A 119 -1.51 13.19 9.08
C VAL A 119 -0.52 12.61 8.09
N CYS A 120 0.70 12.28 8.51
CA CYS A 120 1.66 11.56 7.66
C CYS A 120 1.14 10.19 7.21
N GLU A 121 0.51 9.45 8.11
CA GLU A 121 -0.11 8.16 7.78
C GLU A 121 -1.28 8.36 6.83
N ALA A 122 -2.11 9.39 7.03
CA ALA A 122 -3.18 9.74 6.10
C ALA A 122 -2.65 10.06 4.69
N VAL A 123 -1.57 10.83 4.60
CA VAL A 123 -0.91 11.16 3.34
C VAL A 123 -0.40 9.90 2.65
N GLN A 124 0.26 9.01 3.37
CA GLN A 124 0.75 7.75 2.81
C GLN A 124 -0.41 6.86 2.36
N TRP A 125 -1.46 6.77 3.17
CA TRP A 125 -2.65 6.01 2.84
C TRP A 125 -3.32 6.51 1.56
N VAL A 126 -3.44 7.84 1.38
CA VAL A 126 -3.99 8.43 0.15
C VAL A 126 -3.11 8.08 -1.05
N LYS A 127 -1.77 8.17 -0.94
CA LYS A 127 -0.87 7.78 -2.03
C LYS A 127 -1.01 6.31 -2.41
N ASP A 128 -1.11 5.42 -1.44
CA ASP A 128 -1.21 3.97 -1.65
C ASP A 128 -2.58 3.54 -2.19
N ASN A 129 -3.66 4.23 -1.79
CA ASN A 129 -5.03 3.75 -2.03
C ASN A 129 -5.83 4.59 -3.02
N CYS A 130 -5.32 5.73 -3.50
CA CYS A 130 -6.08 6.59 -4.42
C CYS A 130 -6.02 6.10 -5.88
N LEU A 131 -4.97 5.37 -6.28
CA LEU A 131 -4.79 4.88 -7.66
C LEU A 131 -6.00 4.11 -8.22
N PRO A 132 -6.57 3.11 -7.51
CA PRO A 132 -7.72 2.36 -8.02
C PRO A 132 -8.97 3.23 -8.25
N PHE A 133 -9.12 4.33 -7.50
CA PHE A 133 -10.24 5.26 -7.67
C PHE A 133 -10.06 6.16 -8.89
N LEU A 134 -8.81 6.45 -9.26
CA LEU A 134 -8.44 7.29 -10.40
C LEU A 134 -8.49 6.52 -11.73
N GLU A 135 -8.13 5.25 -11.74
CA GLU A 135 -8.19 4.39 -12.93
C GLU A 135 -9.63 4.03 -13.32
N ASN A 136 -10.55 4.08 -12.35
CA ASN A 136 -11.97 3.82 -12.56
C ASN A 136 -12.67 4.92 -13.40
N ASN A 137 -11.93 5.98 -13.77
CA ASN A 137 -12.33 7.02 -14.70
C ASN A 137 -12.13 6.67 -16.19
N GLN A 138 -11.46 5.57 -16.52
CA GLN A 138 -11.44 5.02 -17.88
C GLN A 138 -12.38 3.81 -18.08
N ALA A 139 -12.97 3.28 -17.01
CA ALA A 139 -13.88 2.13 -17.07
C ALA A 139 -15.37 2.47 -16.90
N SER A 140 -15.73 3.74 -16.70
CA SER A 140 -17.11 4.16 -16.39
C SER A 140 -17.79 4.96 -17.51
N SER A 141 -17.57 4.58 -18.75
CA SER A 141 -18.50 4.88 -19.85
C SER A 141 -18.52 3.75 -20.89
N GLU A 142 -18.85 2.52 -20.46
CA GLU A 142 -19.49 1.53 -21.33
C GLU A 142 -20.06 0.38 -20.48
N CYS A 143 -21.16 0.65 -19.78
CA CYS A 143 -22.10 -0.42 -19.43
C CYS A 143 -23.48 -0.04 -19.96
N ALA A 144 -23.57 -0.01 -21.29
CA ALA A 144 -24.83 -0.11 -22.00
C ALA A 144 -24.58 -0.93 -23.27
N SER A 145 -24.76 -2.24 -23.12
CA SER A 145 -25.08 -3.19 -24.19
C SER A 145 -24.29 -3.01 -25.49
N LYS A 146 -23.16 -3.71 -25.62
CA LYS A 146 -22.76 -4.32 -26.89
C LYS A 146 -21.82 -5.48 -26.59
N ALA A 147 -22.22 -6.66 -27.05
CA ALA A 147 -21.31 -7.80 -27.18
C ALA A 147 -20.13 -7.37 -28.06
N GLY A 148 -19.00 -7.09 -27.43
CA GLY A 148 -17.72 -6.73 -28.05
C GLY A 148 -16.63 -7.26 -27.12
N ARG A 149 -15.74 -8.09 -27.68
CA ARG A 149 -14.77 -8.91 -26.95
C ARG A 149 -13.99 -8.08 -25.91
N VAL A 150 -14.21 -8.35 -24.62
CA VAL A 150 -13.43 -7.79 -23.52
C VAL A 150 -12.00 -8.29 -23.69
N LYS A 151 -11.04 -7.36 -23.84
CA LYS A 151 -9.62 -7.71 -23.68
C LYS A 151 -9.38 -7.89 -22.19
N GLU A 152 -9.23 -9.13 -21.76
CA GLU A 152 -8.90 -9.43 -20.37
C GLU A 152 -7.42 -9.07 -20.13
N MET A 153 -7.11 -8.40 -19.02
CA MET A 153 -5.72 -8.11 -18.64
C MET A 153 -5.29 -9.08 -17.55
N LEU A 154 -4.23 -9.85 -17.82
CA LEU A 154 -3.57 -10.66 -16.82
C LEU A 154 -2.71 -9.74 -15.94
N HIS A 155 -2.93 -9.84 -14.63
CA HIS A 155 -2.15 -9.17 -13.62
C HIS A 155 -1.32 -10.21 -12.87
N ARG A 156 -0.01 -9.95 -12.73
CA ARG A 156 0.90 -10.79 -11.95
C ARG A 156 1.60 -9.97 -10.88
N MET A 157 1.49 -10.38 -9.63
CA MET A 157 2.16 -9.72 -8.51
C MET A 157 3.24 -10.60 -7.92
N TRP A 158 4.40 -10.01 -7.68
CA TRP A 158 5.55 -10.63 -7.04
C TRP A 158 5.77 -10.01 -5.66
N ILE A 159 5.58 -10.82 -4.63
CA ILE A 159 5.57 -10.39 -3.24
C ILE A 159 6.74 -11.05 -2.52
N TYR A 160 7.58 -10.23 -1.91
CA TYR A 160 8.67 -10.65 -1.06
C TYR A 160 8.26 -10.59 0.41
N SER A 161 8.61 -11.63 1.16
CA SER A 161 8.54 -11.69 2.60
C SER A 161 9.91 -12.08 3.18
N HIS A 162 10.27 -11.51 4.32
CA HIS A 162 11.47 -11.97 5.03
C HIS A 162 11.35 -13.48 5.37
N HIS A 163 10.18 -13.93 5.84
CA HIS A 163 9.90 -15.33 6.12
C HIS A 163 8.42 -15.68 5.95
N ILE A 164 8.14 -16.93 5.56
CA ILE A 164 6.80 -17.52 5.61
C ILE A 164 6.90 -18.89 6.31
N TYR A 165 6.74 -18.91 7.64
CA TYR A 165 6.83 -20.13 8.45
C TYR A 165 5.51 -20.58 9.08
N ARG A 166 4.58 -19.65 9.33
CA ARG A 166 3.34 -19.96 10.05
C ARG A 166 2.40 -20.76 9.15
N GLN A 167 1.93 -21.91 9.60
CA GLN A 167 0.98 -22.73 8.85
C GLN A 167 -0.36 -22.01 8.63
N GLU A 168 -0.82 -21.21 9.59
CA GLU A 168 -2.03 -20.39 9.46
C GLU A 168 -1.92 -19.36 8.32
N LEU A 169 -0.75 -18.74 8.20
CA LEU A 169 -0.42 -17.78 7.15
C LEU A 169 -0.45 -18.46 5.79
N ARG A 170 0.26 -19.59 5.68
CA ARG A 170 0.24 -20.43 4.48
C ARG A 170 -1.18 -20.80 4.11
N LYS A 171 -1.97 -21.32 5.04
CA LYS A 171 -3.38 -21.67 4.81
C LYS A 171 -4.19 -20.47 4.31
N LYS A 172 -4.02 -19.29 4.91
CA LYS A 172 -4.71 -18.07 4.47
C LYS A 172 -4.33 -17.64 3.06
N ILE A 173 -3.06 -17.76 2.67
CA ILE A 173 -2.59 -17.50 1.30
C ILE A 173 -3.31 -18.44 0.32
N PHE A 174 -3.31 -19.74 0.58
CA PHE A 174 -3.95 -20.73 -0.28
C PHE A 174 -5.48 -20.55 -0.34
N ASP A 175 -6.13 -20.35 0.81
CA ASP A 175 -7.58 -20.14 0.89
C ASP A 175 -8.00 -18.88 0.10
N SER A 176 -7.19 -17.81 0.18
CA SER A 176 -7.44 -16.56 -0.54
C SER A 176 -7.22 -16.71 -2.04
N ALA A 177 -6.12 -17.34 -2.45
CA ALA A 177 -5.82 -17.59 -3.87
C ALA A 177 -6.91 -18.45 -4.52
N LYS A 178 -7.34 -19.52 -3.84
CA LYS A 178 -8.41 -20.40 -4.30
C LYS A 178 -9.75 -19.68 -4.39
N LYS A 179 -10.11 -18.87 -3.38
CA LYS A 179 -11.36 -18.10 -3.35
C LYS A 179 -11.44 -17.08 -4.49
N LEU A 180 -10.29 -16.51 -4.89
CA LEU A 180 -10.18 -15.46 -5.90
C LEU A 180 -9.78 -16.01 -7.28
N ASN A 181 -9.76 -17.34 -7.45
CA ASN A 181 -9.39 -18.03 -8.70
C ASN A 181 -8.02 -17.58 -9.26
N LEU A 182 -7.06 -17.36 -8.36
CA LEU A 182 -5.69 -16.99 -8.68
C LEU A 182 -4.80 -18.22 -8.82
N THR A 183 -3.84 -18.15 -9.74
CA THR A 183 -2.77 -19.14 -9.90
C THR A 183 -1.44 -18.53 -9.49
N GLY A 184 -0.37 -19.32 -9.42
CA GLY A 184 0.94 -18.85 -8.96
C GLY A 184 1.58 -19.80 -7.97
N PHE A 185 2.30 -19.27 -7.01
CA PHE A 185 2.95 -20.10 -5.99
C PHE A 185 3.20 -19.36 -4.69
N CYS A 186 3.39 -20.13 -3.63
CA CYS A 186 3.92 -19.66 -2.35
C CYS A 186 5.18 -20.46 -2.01
N LEU A 187 6.33 -19.79 -2.05
CA LEU A 187 7.61 -20.28 -1.54
C LEU A 187 7.65 -20.03 -0.03
N THR A 188 7.53 -21.10 0.73
CA THR A 188 7.60 -21.06 2.19
C THR A 188 9.05 -21.22 2.66
N GLY A 189 9.44 -20.54 3.75
CA GLY A 189 10.81 -20.53 4.24
C GLY A 189 11.43 -19.13 4.37
N LYS A 190 12.76 -19.06 4.28
CA LYS A 190 13.57 -17.83 4.28
C LYS A 190 14.45 -17.79 3.02
N PRO A 191 14.28 -16.78 2.15
CA PRO A 191 13.19 -15.80 2.13
C PRO A 191 11.85 -16.45 1.75
N GLY A 192 10.74 -15.79 2.10
CA GLY A 192 9.41 -16.17 1.61
C GLY A 192 9.08 -15.40 0.33
N VAL A 193 8.56 -16.08 -0.69
CA VAL A 193 8.16 -15.44 -1.95
C VAL A 193 6.77 -15.89 -2.33
N ILE A 194 5.91 -14.96 -2.75
CA ILE A 194 4.57 -15.27 -3.23
C ILE A 194 4.43 -14.67 -4.62
N CYS A 195 3.98 -15.48 -5.57
CA CYS A 195 3.55 -15.04 -6.89
C CYS A 195 2.07 -15.33 -7.05
N VAL A 196 1.30 -14.35 -7.50
CA VAL A 196 -0.10 -14.52 -7.88
C VAL A 196 -0.36 -13.99 -9.27
N GLU A 197 -1.13 -14.74 -10.04
CA GLU A 197 -1.56 -14.44 -11.40
C GLU A 197 -3.08 -14.56 -11.50
N GLY A 198 -3.71 -13.59 -12.16
CA GLY A 198 -5.13 -13.65 -12.46
C GLY A 198 -5.67 -12.31 -12.94
N LEU A 199 -6.97 -12.11 -12.78
CA LEU A 199 -7.58 -10.80 -13.03
C LEU A 199 -7.04 -9.78 -12.03
N ARG A 200 -6.81 -8.55 -12.50
CA ARG A 200 -6.30 -7.45 -11.70
C ARG A 200 -7.06 -7.27 -10.38
N GLU A 201 -8.39 -7.24 -10.46
CA GLU A 201 -9.28 -7.08 -9.29
C GLU A 201 -9.06 -8.16 -8.23
N ASN A 202 -8.85 -9.40 -8.68
CA ASN A 202 -8.64 -10.55 -7.81
C ASN A 202 -7.26 -10.51 -7.16
N CYS A 203 -6.21 -10.12 -7.91
CA CYS A 203 -4.87 -9.95 -7.38
C CYS A 203 -4.80 -8.81 -6.34
N ASP A 204 -5.45 -7.69 -6.61
CA ASP A 204 -5.53 -6.55 -5.68
C ASP A 204 -6.27 -6.93 -4.39
N GLU A 205 -7.38 -7.65 -4.51
CA GLU A 205 -8.13 -8.17 -3.36
C GLU A 205 -7.30 -9.18 -2.56
N PHE A 206 -6.56 -10.06 -3.24
CA PHE A 206 -5.65 -10.99 -2.59
C PHE A 206 -4.60 -10.23 -1.77
N TRP A 207 -3.93 -9.23 -2.37
CA TRP A 207 -2.93 -8.41 -1.69
C TRP A 207 -3.49 -7.73 -0.44
N ARG A 208 -4.71 -7.20 -0.53
CA ARG A 208 -5.41 -6.58 0.61
C ARG A 208 -5.67 -7.57 1.74
N VAL A 209 -6.12 -8.78 1.43
CA VAL A 209 -6.43 -9.83 2.41
C VAL A 209 -5.17 -10.31 3.13
N ILE A 210 -4.06 -10.44 2.42
CA ILE A 210 -2.81 -10.94 3.00
C ILE A 210 -2.05 -9.86 3.77
N ARG A 211 -2.19 -8.56 3.43
CA ARG A 211 -1.56 -7.44 4.15
C ARG A 211 -2.15 -7.18 5.55
N TYR A 212 -3.40 -7.58 5.82
CA TYR A 212 -4.11 -7.31 7.08
C TYR A 212 -4.47 -8.61 7.84
N PRO A 213 -4.15 -8.81 9.15
CA PRO A 213 -3.37 -7.97 10.07
C PRO A 213 -1.97 -8.55 10.40
N ASN A 214 -0.99 -7.66 10.65
CA ASN A 214 0.30 -7.88 11.33
C ASN A 214 1.39 -8.72 10.63
N TRP A 215 1.63 -8.56 9.32
CA TRP A 215 2.82 -9.17 8.70
C TRP A 215 3.90 -8.10 8.49
N LYS A 216 4.74 -7.89 9.53
CA LYS A 216 5.69 -6.77 9.63
C LYS A 216 6.77 -6.69 8.53
N HIS A 217 6.84 -7.63 7.59
CA HIS A 217 7.88 -7.66 6.54
C HIS A 217 7.42 -8.28 5.21
N ILE A 218 6.20 -7.99 4.73
CA ILE A 218 5.81 -8.29 3.35
C ILE A 218 5.83 -7.03 2.48
N SER A 219 6.35 -7.14 1.26
CA SER A 219 6.43 -6.05 0.29
C SER A 219 6.16 -6.57 -1.11
N CYS A 220 5.25 -5.94 -1.85
CA CYS A 220 5.12 -6.17 -3.28
C CYS A 220 6.32 -5.52 -3.99
N LYS A 221 7.14 -6.32 -4.68
CA LYS A 221 8.39 -5.88 -5.32
C LYS A 221 8.22 -5.59 -6.79
N HIS A 222 7.31 -6.29 -7.46
CA HIS A 222 7.09 -6.16 -8.88
C HIS A 222 5.67 -6.54 -9.27
N VAL A 223 5.18 -5.91 -10.33
CA VAL A 223 3.86 -6.13 -10.89
C VAL A 223 3.97 -6.12 -12.40
N GLU A 224 3.42 -7.14 -13.06
CA GLU A 224 3.36 -7.25 -14.51
C GLU A 224 1.89 -7.17 -14.97
N ASN A 225 1.62 -6.31 -15.94
CA ASN A 225 0.32 -6.17 -16.59
C ASN A 225 0.46 -6.63 -18.05
N ILE A 226 -0.28 -7.67 -18.44
CA ILE A 226 -0.20 -8.25 -19.78
C ILE A 226 -1.59 -8.24 -20.40
N GLU A 227 -1.74 -7.58 -21.55
CA GLU A 227 -2.99 -7.62 -22.32
C GLU A 227 -3.18 -8.98 -22.98
N ALA A 228 -4.31 -9.64 -22.73
CA ALA A 228 -4.67 -10.88 -23.40
C ALA A 228 -5.46 -10.62 -24.67
N GLU A 229 -4.96 -11.12 -25.81
CA GLU A 229 -5.77 -11.31 -27.02
C GLU A 229 -6.54 -12.64 -26.93
N GLY A 230 -7.38 -12.80 -25.91
CA GLY A 230 -8.13 -14.04 -25.65
C GLY A 230 -8.33 -14.32 -24.15
N SER A 231 -8.45 -15.61 -23.78
CA SER A 231 -8.46 -16.01 -22.37
C SER A 231 -7.11 -15.71 -21.71
N ILE A 232 -7.14 -15.10 -20.52
CA ILE A 232 -5.97 -14.89 -19.67
C ILE A 232 -5.19 -16.16 -19.37
N ASP A 233 -5.83 -17.33 -19.46
CA ASP A 233 -5.23 -18.61 -19.11
C ASP A 233 -4.03 -18.97 -19.98
N ASN A 234 -3.99 -18.47 -21.23
CA ASN A 234 -2.85 -18.70 -22.14
C ASN A 234 -1.60 -17.88 -21.76
N LEU A 235 -1.76 -16.84 -20.94
CA LEU A 235 -0.67 -15.96 -20.51
C LEU A 235 -0.16 -16.27 -19.11
N ARG A 236 -0.83 -17.17 -18.38
CA ARG A 236 -0.41 -17.62 -17.06
C ARG A 236 0.89 -18.42 -17.19
N LEU A 237 1.89 -18.06 -16.40
CA LEU A 237 3.11 -18.86 -16.27
C LEU A 237 2.88 -20.03 -15.31
N PHE A 238 1.90 -19.89 -14.41
CA PHE A 238 1.52 -20.89 -13.42
C PHE A 238 0.05 -21.26 -13.62
N HIS A 239 -0.23 -22.53 -13.90
CA HIS A 239 -1.60 -23.00 -14.20
C HIS A 239 -2.34 -23.46 -12.93
N SER A 240 -1.62 -23.64 -11.84
CA SER A 240 -2.06 -24.04 -10.50
C SER A 240 -1.54 -23.02 -9.48
N PHE A 241 -2.09 -23.03 -8.27
CA PHE A 241 -1.48 -22.33 -7.13
C PHE A 241 -0.68 -23.35 -6.30
N GLU A 242 0.65 -23.29 -6.40
CA GLU A 242 1.54 -24.34 -5.87
C GLU A 242 2.25 -23.94 -4.58
N ASP A 243 2.58 -24.96 -3.79
CA ASP A 243 3.41 -24.79 -2.61
C ASP A 243 4.85 -25.21 -2.91
N LEU A 244 5.74 -24.23 -2.98
CA LEU A 244 7.14 -24.51 -3.27
C LEU A 244 7.90 -24.70 -1.97
N GLN A 245 8.55 -25.87 -1.88
CA GLN A 245 9.49 -26.24 -0.82
C GLN A 245 10.71 -26.89 -1.47
N PHE A 246 11.83 -26.19 -1.47
CA PHE A 246 13.13 -26.73 -1.86
C PHE A 246 13.85 -27.29 -0.62
N GLN A 247 14.49 -28.44 -0.78
CA GLN A 247 15.30 -29.03 0.29
C GLN A 247 16.57 -28.21 0.46
N ALA A 248 16.83 -27.76 1.69
CA ALA A 248 18.05 -27.02 2.01
C ALA A 248 19.29 -27.92 1.83
N HIS A 249 20.29 -27.44 1.09
CA HIS A 249 21.62 -28.02 1.11
C HIS A 249 22.41 -27.44 2.28
N GLY A 250 22.77 -28.28 3.25
CA GLY A 250 23.86 -28.00 4.18
C GLY A 250 23.55 -28.24 5.66
N ASP A 251 24.42 -29.03 6.29
CA ASP A 251 24.49 -29.35 7.71
C ASP A 251 25.08 -28.15 8.52
N TYR A 252 24.59 -26.93 8.25
CA TYR A 252 25.10 -25.70 8.87
C TYR A 252 24.40 -25.41 10.21
N GLY A 253 24.79 -26.19 11.22
CA GLY A 253 24.81 -25.74 12.60
C GLY A 253 23.54 -25.94 13.44
N LEU A 254 23.74 -25.86 14.75
CA LEU A 254 22.86 -26.25 15.87
C LEU A 254 21.54 -25.45 16.01
N ARG A 255 21.03 -24.82 14.95
CA ARG A 255 19.74 -24.12 14.94
C ARG A 255 19.03 -24.43 13.63
N ASN A 256 17.77 -24.87 13.71
CA ASN A 256 16.87 -25.16 12.59
C ASN A 256 16.56 -23.92 11.72
N ASP A 257 17.58 -23.27 11.17
CA ASP A 257 17.41 -22.14 10.25
C ASP A 257 17.13 -22.71 8.85
N TYR A 258 15.83 -22.92 8.57
CA TYR A 258 15.30 -23.25 7.24
C TYR A 258 15.68 -22.17 6.23
N HIS A 259 16.83 -22.34 5.58
CA HIS A 259 17.30 -21.52 4.46
C HIS A 259 16.93 -22.22 3.15
N MET A 260 16.22 -21.50 2.27
CA MET A 260 15.80 -22.03 0.98
C MET A 260 16.95 -22.02 -0.02
N ASP A 261 17.03 -23.03 -0.88
CA ASP A 261 17.98 -23.07 -1.99
C ASP A 261 17.55 -22.08 -3.07
N LEU A 262 18.20 -20.90 -3.07
CA LEU A 262 17.95 -19.85 -4.07
C LEU A 262 18.37 -20.27 -5.48
N GLY A 263 19.27 -21.24 -5.64
CA GLY A 263 19.66 -21.79 -6.92
C GLY A 263 18.54 -22.61 -7.54
N GLN A 264 17.92 -23.51 -6.77
CA GLN A 264 16.73 -24.24 -7.19
C GLN A 264 15.55 -23.30 -7.48
N PHE A 265 15.39 -22.23 -6.69
CA PHE A 265 14.36 -21.23 -6.97
C PHE A 265 14.61 -20.46 -8.28
N LEU A 266 15.87 -20.10 -8.58
CA LEU A 266 16.21 -19.47 -9.85
C LEU A 266 15.93 -20.39 -11.03
N GLU A 267 16.24 -21.69 -10.91
CA GLU A 267 15.96 -22.67 -11.96
C GLU A 267 14.45 -22.83 -12.19
N PHE A 268 13.67 -22.88 -11.11
CA PHE A 268 12.21 -22.86 -11.19
C PHE A 268 11.69 -21.62 -11.94
N LEU A 269 12.18 -20.42 -11.60
CA LEU A 269 11.77 -19.19 -12.29
C LEU A 269 12.13 -19.24 -13.79
N LYS A 270 13.29 -19.78 -14.16
CA LYS A 270 13.70 -19.92 -15.57
C LYS A 270 12.80 -20.90 -16.34
N GLN A 271 12.44 -22.03 -15.74
CA GLN A 271 11.51 -23.00 -16.33
C GLN A 271 10.15 -22.36 -16.66
N HIS A 272 9.71 -21.45 -15.79
CA HIS A 272 8.48 -20.67 -15.97
C HIS A 272 8.72 -19.32 -16.67
N GLN A 273 9.79 -19.14 -17.44
CA GLN A 273 10.06 -17.91 -18.22
C GLN A 273 10.07 -16.59 -17.41
N SER A 274 10.33 -16.67 -16.10
CA SER A 274 10.30 -15.55 -15.14
C SER A 274 11.66 -15.33 -14.44
N GLY A 275 12.76 -15.74 -15.06
CA GLY A 275 14.10 -15.66 -14.49
C GLY A 275 14.56 -14.23 -14.13
N HIS A 276 14.09 -13.20 -14.84
CA HIS A 276 14.40 -11.78 -14.57
C HIS A 276 13.93 -11.34 -13.19
N ILE A 277 12.88 -11.98 -12.66
CA ILE A 277 12.30 -11.66 -11.35
C ILE A 277 13.27 -11.93 -10.21
N PHE A 278 14.18 -12.90 -10.36
CA PHE A 278 15.18 -13.21 -9.33
C PHE A 278 16.03 -11.97 -8.99
N GLN A 279 16.48 -11.24 -10.01
CA GLN A 279 17.24 -10.01 -9.84
C GLN A 279 16.40 -8.91 -9.19
N ILE A 280 15.11 -8.82 -9.54
CA ILE A 280 14.20 -7.81 -8.99
C ILE A 280 13.88 -8.09 -7.51
N LEU A 281 13.71 -9.36 -7.13
CA LEU A 281 13.39 -9.74 -5.75
C LEU A 281 14.59 -9.61 -4.80
N PHE A 282 15.79 -9.97 -5.26
CA PHE A 282 16.97 -10.07 -4.39
C PHE A 282 18.06 -9.03 -4.67
N GLY A 283 17.95 -8.26 -5.75
CA GLY A 283 18.94 -7.24 -6.12
C GLY A 283 20.31 -7.80 -6.52
N VAL A 284 20.40 -9.11 -6.80
CA VAL A 284 21.62 -9.81 -7.18
C VAL A 284 21.42 -10.51 -8.52
N GLU A 285 22.42 -10.42 -9.41
CA GLU A 285 22.47 -11.29 -10.58
C GLU A 285 22.69 -12.72 -10.09
N GLY A 286 21.74 -13.61 -10.40
CA GLY A 286 21.78 -14.99 -9.96
C GLY A 286 23.05 -15.69 -10.45
N LYS A 287 23.90 -16.12 -9.52
CA LYS A 287 25.02 -17.01 -9.86
C LYS A 287 24.48 -18.42 -10.03
N LEU A 288 24.75 -19.00 -11.19
CA LEU A 288 24.53 -20.41 -11.45
C LEU A 288 25.36 -21.21 -10.43
N SER A 289 24.70 -22.11 -9.70
CA SER A 289 25.38 -23.25 -9.10
C SER A 289 25.64 -24.24 -10.23
N ASP A 290 26.81 -24.17 -10.86
CA ASP A 290 27.31 -25.29 -11.67
C ASP A 290 27.70 -26.41 -10.70
N ASN A 291 26.78 -27.36 -10.49
CA ASN A 291 27.02 -28.82 -10.35
C ASN A 291 25.79 -29.55 -9.81
#